data_AF-A0A2S0KIW4-F1
#
_entry.id   AF-A0A2S0KIW4-F1
#
_cell.length_a   1.000
_cell.length_b   1.000
_cell.length_c   1.000
_cell.angle_alpha   90.00
_cell.angle_beta   90.00
_cell.angle_gamma   90.00
#
_symmetry.space_group_name_H-M   'P 1'
#
loop_
_entity.id
_entity.type
_entity.pdbx_description
1 polymer ?
#
loop_
_entity_poly.entity_id
_entity_poly.type
_entity_poly.pdbx_seq_one_letter_code
_entity_poly.pdbx_strand_id
1 'polypeptide(L)'
;MTESDTVESWARSIGFSAPREFKGTNTRVGPDDRARYAGLYLLSFKNGDYYLGESVDIRSRMAGHRAKWGDEIASVQVRRRNLSKPALRRLEKELIHELNRRIPTGCRNITHASVSAGVDELADFLTKDEQDQWMRDPRAFNASDTTELKPMTEAQAVKYSTSARRFSELPTAAELTGLLRTYLENCVPAPRRTEFQSWNVSAWSYGGRRAFCVSIGKMESLVAFPDGSGFIVIRKSDLLQSTTAREFKRRFRGAVMTSRIYDDAGEDTVMLEGRSARAFADLLHDPVVQRAAARLVLDVMRKHPSVYTRYHCPQLVEKAYSEFSRPAPEDGIAVPTDEQHAAPVTLMSADRSSDADSPPAAAVGEAPPDDVVVTWFVNAGPAKTGKNTLGDFLANGEWRMDREARYEFDVQDMLPGERIFVRKRYNTKHAPFDTRGRLVSAMDLLLSGTIVSNPGDGCSVKVDWSHGFRSRTWYFYTNQDAVWAIPHGRHSWSDRLLDFALNDAEQDLDFWRNAHYWRERFGDTPVG
;
A
#
# COMPACT_ATOMS: atom_id res chain seq x y z
N MET A 1 -1.00 -16.09 -34.11
CA MET A 1 0.04 -15.22 -33.51
C MET A 1 0.05 -15.51 -32.03
N THR A 2 1.22 -15.80 -31.47
CA THR A 2 1.39 -15.96 -30.01
C THR A 2 1.28 -14.59 -29.32
N GLU A 3 1.05 -14.55 -28.00
CA GLU A 3 1.08 -13.29 -27.22
C GLU A 3 2.45 -12.59 -27.32
N SER A 4 3.53 -13.35 -27.52
CA SER A 4 4.86 -12.78 -27.78
C SER A 4 4.90 -12.02 -29.12
N ASP A 5 4.29 -12.58 -30.17
CA ASP A 5 4.25 -11.97 -31.50
C ASP A 5 3.43 -10.66 -31.51
N THR A 6 2.36 -10.59 -30.70
CA THR A 6 1.52 -9.39 -30.59
C THR A 6 2.27 -8.24 -29.89
N VAL A 7 3.00 -8.53 -28.81
CA VAL A 7 3.77 -7.53 -28.06
C VAL A 7 4.96 -7.03 -28.87
N GLU A 8 5.70 -7.90 -29.56
CA GLU A 8 6.84 -7.49 -30.39
C GLU A 8 6.40 -6.65 -31.60
N SER A 9 5.31 -7.04 -32.26
CA SER A 9 4.75 -6.24 -33.37
C SER A 9 4.31 -4.86 -32.88
N TRP A 10 3.64 -4.79 -31.72
CA TRP A 10 3.26 -3.52 -31.11
C TRP A 10 4.47 -2.67 -30.75
N ALA A 11 5.46 -3.23 -30.04
CA ALA A 11 6.67 -2.52 -29.63
C ALA A 11 7.41 -1.92 -30.85
N ARG A 12 7.51 -2.68 -31.95
CA ARG A 12 8.08 -2.20 -33.21
C ARG A 12 7.27 -1.04 -33.79
N SER A 13 5.94 -1.13 -33.82
CA SER A 13 5.08 -0.09 -34.38
C SER A 13 5.22 1.27 -33.68
N ILE A 14 5.53 1.27 -32.39
CA ILE A 14 5.73 2.51 -31.61
C ILE A 14 7.21 2.92 -31.51
N GLY A 15 8.13 2.19 -32.16
CA GLY A 15 9.53 2.55 -32.32
C GLY A 15 10.49 2.02 -31.25
N PHE A 16 10.16 0.93 -30.57
CA PHE A 16 11.17 0.13 -29.86
C PHE A 16 12.09 -0.58 -30.85
N SER A 17 13.35 -0.78 -30.44
CA SER A 17 14.29 -1.61 -31.18
C SER A 17 13.83 -3.07 -31.23
N ALA A 18 14.39 -3.85 -32.16
CA ALA A 18 14.29 -5.31 -32.10
C ALA A 18 14.78 -5.85 -30.74
N PRO A 19 14.23 -6.99 -30.27
CA PRO A 19 14.69 -7.66 -29.05
C PRO A 19 16.18 -7.93 -29.07
N ARG A 20 16.83 -7.74 -27.93
CA ARG A 20 18.25 -8.02 -27.73
C ARG A 20 18.45 -8.77 -26.44
N GLU A 21 19.47 -9.62 -26.41
CA GLU A 21 19.85 -10.34 -25.20
C GLU A 21 20.14 -9.36 -24.05
N PHE A 22 19.54 -9.63 -22.89
CA PHE A 22 19.76 -8.82 -21.69
C PHE A 22 21.08 -9.22 -21.01
N LYS A 23 21.98 -8.27 -20.80
CA LYS A 23 23.32 -8.51 -20.21
C LYS A 23 23.62 -7.63 -18.99
N GLY A 24 22.58 -7.18 -18.29
CA GLY A 24 22.74 -6.24 -17.16
C GLY A 24 23.42 -4.94 -17.61
N THR A 25 24.52 -4.55 -16.94
CA THR A 25 25.32 -3.36 -17.29
C THR A 25 25.90 -3.38 -18.71
N ASN A 26 26.11 -4.57 -19.27
CA ASN A 26 26.67 -4.77 -20.61
C ASN A 26 25.59 -4.80 -21.71
N THR A 27 24.35 -4.50 -21.34
CA THR A 27 23.24 -4.39 -22.31
C THR A 27 23.51 -3.23 -23.26
N ARG A 28 23.53 -3.51 -24.57
CA ARG A 28 23.76 -2.48 -25.59
C ARG A 28 22.51 -1.65 -25.84
N VAL A 29 22.47 -0.45 -25.25
CA VAL A 29 21.34 0.51 -25.33
C VAL A 29 21.40 1.40 -26.58
N GLY A 30 22.59 1.63 -27.14
CA GLY A 30 22.80 2.52 -28.29
C GLY A 30 24.09 2.22 -29.07
N PRO A 31 24.44 3.07 -30.04
CA PRO A 31 25.63 2.88 -30.87
C PRO A 31 26.93 3.08 -30.10
N ASP A 32 26.97 4.03 -29.16
CA ASP A 32 28.13 4.33 -28.32
C ASP A 32 27.93 3.76 -26.91
N ASP A 33 28.87 2.94 -26.46
CA ASP A 33 28.80 2.30 -25.15
C ASP A 33 29.14 3.22 -23.97
N ARG A 34 29.70 4.40 -24.22
CA ARG A 34 30.04 5.37 -23.17
C ARG A 34 28.98 6.46 -23.01
N ALA A 35 28.11 6.64 -24.00
CA ALA A 35 27.04 7.64 -23.95
C ALA A 35 25.90 7.25 -23.01
N ARG A 36 25.35 8.25 -22.31
CA ARG A 36 24.11 8.10 -21.54
C ARG A 36 22.91 8.25 -22.47
N TYR A 37 22.00 7.29 -22.40
CA TYR A 37 20.76 7.32 -23.18
C TYR A 37 19.55 7.37 -22.27
N ALA A 38 18.69 8.35 -22.53
CA ALA A 38 17.37 8.47 -21.96
C ALA A 38 16.32 7.82 -22.87
N GLY A 39 15.21 7.38 -22.28
CA GLY A 39 14.08 6.80 -23.02
C GLY A 39 13.34 5.73 -22.25
N LEU A 40 12.70 4.85 -23.01
CA LEU A 40 11.89 3.74 -22.51
C LEU A 40 12.56 2.41 -22.84
N TYR A 41 12.31 1.40 -22.02
CA TYR A 41 12.75 0.03 -22.24
C TYR A 41 11.62 -0.95 -21.95
N LEU A 42 11.59 -2.04 -22.70
CA LEU A 42 10.65 -3.16 -22.53
C LEU A 42 11.47 -4.42 -22.30
N LEU A 43 11.32 -5.02 -21.13
CA LEU A 43 11.91 -6.30 -20.78
C LEU A 43 10.91 -7.41 -21.10
N SER A 44 11.40 -8.50 -21.68
CA SER A 44 10.65 -9.77 -21.75
C SER A 44 11.30 -10.78 -20.83
N PHE A 45 10.47 -11.63 -20.22
CA PHE A 45 10.90 -12.66 -19.29
C PHE A 45 10.73 -14.05 -19.92
N LYS A 46 11.51 -15.01 -19.42
CA LYS A 46 11.50 -16.40 -19.93
C LYS A 46 10.14 -17.09 -19.80
N ASN A 47 9.30 -16.63 -18.87
CA ASN A 47 7.95 -17.15 -18.64
C ASN A 47 6.87 -16.47 -19.51
N GLY A 48 7.25 -15.55 -20.41
CA GLY A 48 6.31 -14.81 -21.26
C GLY A 48 5.82 -13.49 -20.67
N ASP A 49 6.23 -13.11 -19.46
CA ASP A 49 5.87 -11.81 -18.90
C ASP A 49 6.66 -10.66 -19.53
N TYR A 50 6.18 -9.44 -19.31
CA TYR A 50 6.83 -8.21 -19.73
C TYR A 50 6.87 -7.16 -18.61
N TYR A 51 7.87 -6.29 -18.67
CA TYR A 51 7.96 -5.09 -17.83
C TYR A 51 8.37 -3.90 -18.70
N LEU A 52 7.59 -2.82 -18.64
CA LEU A 52 7.92 -1.57 -19.33
C LEU A 52 8.42 -0.55 -18.31
N GLY A 53 9.51 0.13 -18.62
CA GLY A 53 9.97 1.22 -17.77
C GLY A 53 10.65 2.37 -18.49
N GLU A 54 10.87 3.46 -17.78
CA GLU A 54 11.63 4.62 -18.26
C GLU A 54 12.90 4.90 -17.47
N SER A 55 13.87 5.55 -18.12
CA SER A 55 15.01 6.12 -17.43
C SER A 55 15.63 7.27 -18.22
N VAL A 56 16.21 8.23 -17.51
CA VAL A 56 17.16 9.21 -18.07
C VAL A 56 18.55 8.60 -18.28
N ASP A 57 18.81 7.45 -17.66
CA ASP A 57 19.99 6.60 -17.88
C ASP A 57 19.55 5.13 -17.91
N ILE A 58 19.25 4.62 -19.10
CA ILE A 58 18.75 3.25 -19.29
C ILE A 58 19.83 2.22 -18.89
N ARG A 59 21.11 2.49 -19.16
CA ARG A 59 22.20 1.54 -18.86
C ARG A 59 22.30 1.29 -17.36
N SER A 60 22.33 2.37 -16.56
CA SER A 60 22.33 2.27 -15.09
C SER A 60 21.08 1.53 -14.58
N ARG A 61 19.93 1.73 -15.23
CA ARG A 61 18.69 1.04 -14.87
C ARG A 61 18.73 -0.47 -15.14
N MET A 62 19.40 -0.93 -16.20
CA MET A 62 19.57 -2.36 -16.50
C MET A 62 20.36 -3.09 -15.40
N ALA A 63 21.31 -2.41 -14.74
CA ALA A 63 22.04 -2.97 -13.61
C ALA A 63 21.09 -3.30 -12.43
N GLY A 64 20.18 -2.37 -12.11
CA GLY A 64 19.17 -2.57 -11.07
C GLY A 64 18.22 -3.74 -11.39
N HIS A 65 17.80 -3.87 -12.65
CA HIS A 65 16.96 -5.00 -13.07
C HIS A 65 17.68 -6.34 -13.01
N ARG A 66 18.96 -6.40 -13.37
CA ARG A 66 19.77 -7.62 -13.19
C ARG A 66 19.88 -7.99 -11.71
N ALA A 67 20.03 -7.01 -10.82
CA ALA A 67 20.08 -7.27 -9.38
C ALA A 67 18.73 -7.79 -8.84
N LYS A 68 17.60 -7.32 -9.37
CA LYS A 68 16.25 -7.71 -8.93
C LYS A 68 15.79 -9.05 -9.50
N TRP A 69 15.86 -9.22 -10.82
CA TRP A 69 15.27 -10.35 -11.55
C TRP A 69 16.29 -11.28 -12.20
N GLY A 70 17.58 -10.93 -12.16
CA GLY A 70 18.66 -11.81 -12.58
C GLY A 70 18.46 -12.36 -14.00
N ASP A 71 18.50 -13.68 -14.08
CA ASP A 71 18.45 -14.43 -15.33
C ASP A 71 17.00 -14.76 -15.76
N GLU A 72 15.98 -14.27 -15.05
CA GLU A 72 14.58 -14.38 -15.51
C GLU A 72 14.33 -13.53 -16.76
N ILE A 73 15.10 -12.43 -16.91
CA ILE A 73 14.99 -11.53 -18.05
C ILE A 73 15.60 -12.20 -19.27
N ALA A 74 14.79 -12.42 -20.30
CA ALA A 74 15.21 -13.01 -21.56
C ALA A 74 15.79 -11.94 -22.50
N SER A 75 15.08 -10.83 -22.68
CA SER A 75 15.48 -9.81 -23.65
C SER A 75 15.08 -8.41 -23.22
N VAL A 76 15.65 -7.43 -23.92
CA VAL A 76 15.33 -6.02 -23.77
C VAL A 76 15.20 -5.35 -25.14
N GLN A 77 14.16 -4.53 -25.25
CA GLN A 77 13.94 -3.61 -26.36
C GLN A 77 14.04 -2.19 -25.82
N VAL A 78 14.60 -1.27 -26.61
CA VAL A 78 14.82 0.12 -26.19
C VAL A 78 14.20 1.10 -27.18
N ARG A 79 13.50 2.09 -26.66
CA ARG A 79 13.03 3.27 -27.41
C ARG A 79 13.71 4.51 -26.84
N ARG A 80 14.81 4.90 -27.46
CA ARG A 80 15.59 6.09 -27.07
C ARG A 80 14.78 7.37 -27.32
N ARG A 81 14.71 8.24 -26.31
CA ARG A 81 14.03 9.54 -26.34
C ARG A 81 14.75 10.50 -25.39
N ASN A 82 15.26 11.60 -25.93
CA ASN A 82 15.86 12.64 -25.10
C ASN A 82 14.76 13.56 -24.57
N LEU A 83 14.15 13.16 -23.47
CA LEU A 83 13.04 13.86 -22.83
C LEU A 83 13.34 14.04 -21.35
N SER A 84 12.71 15.04 -20.73
CA SER A 84 12.75 15.21 -19.28
C SER A 84 12.08 14.02 -18.57
N LYS A 85 12.49 13.77 -17.32
CA LYS A 85 11.93 12.70 -16.49
C LYS A 85 10.39 12.74 -16.40
N PRO A 86 9.72 13.90 -16.21
CA PRO A 86 8.26 13.95 -16.21
C PRO A 86 7.64 13.58 -17.57
N ALA A 87 8.26 13.97 -18.68
CA ALA A 87 7.77 13.62 -20.01
C ALA A 87 7.95 12.12 -20.31
N LEU A 88 9.05 11.51 -19.85
CA LEU A 88 9.25 10.06 -19.92
C LEU A 88 8.21 9.29 -19.10
N ARG A 89 7.90 9.74 -17.87
CA ARG A 89 6.86 9.13 -17.03
C ARG A 89 5.47 9.19 -17.66
N ARG A 90 5.11 10.30 -18.30
CA ARG A 90 3.83 10.40 -19.03
C ARG A 90 3.74 9.36 -20.15
N LEU A 91 4.78 9.24 -20.96
CA LEU A 91 4.85 8.23 -22.03
C LEU A 91 4.87 6.81 -21.48
N GLU A 92 5.62 6.57 -20.40
CA GLU A 92 5.66 5.26 -19.72
C GLU A 92 4.26 4.83 -19.28
N LYS A 93 3.50 5.72 -18.61
CA LYS A 93 2.13 5.46 -18.18
C LYS A 93 1.22 5.08 -19.35
N GLU A 94 1.24 5.87 -20.44
CA GLU A 94 0.46 5.58 -21.65
C GLU A 94 0.81 4.21 -22.25
N LEU A 95 2.10 3.87 -22.30
CA LEU A 95 2.56 2.61 -22.86
C LEU A 95 2.32 1.41 -21.95
N ILE A 96 2.37 1.57 -20.62
CA ILE A 96 1.98 0.52 -19.66
C ILE A 96 0.50 0.18 -19.86
N HIS A 97 -0.36 1.17 -20.03
CA HIS A 97 -1.77 0.94 -20.34
C HIS A 97 -1.95 0.17 -21.65
N GLU A 98 -1.26 0.59 -22.72
CA GLU A 98 -1.27 -0.11 -24.00
C GLU A 98 -0.76 -1.55 -23.92
N LEU A 99 0.28 -1.79 -23.13
CA LEU A 99 0.84 -3.11 -22.88
C LEU A 99 -0.16 -3.97 -22.09
N ASN A 100 -0.72 -3.44 -21.00
CA ASN A 100 -1.63 -4.17 -20.13
C ASN A 100 -2.96 -4.53 -20.83
N ARG A 101 -3.45 -3.70 -21.77
CA ARG A 101 -4.60 -4.09 -22.64
C ARG A 101 -4.30 -5.32 -23.51
N ARG A 102 -3.04 -5.51 -23.91
CA ARG A 102 -2.62 -6.61 -24.80
C ARG A 102 -2.31 -7.87 -24.02
N ILE A 103 -1.72 -7.71 -22.84
CA ILE A 103 -1.32 -8.79 -21.93
C ILE A 103 -1.77 -8.49 -20.49
N PRO A 104 -3.09 -8.60 -20.18
CA PRO A 104 -3.63 -8.21 -18.89
C PRO A 104 -2.96 -8.88 -17.70
N THR A 105 -2.64 -10.16 -17.83
CA THR A 105 -2.03 -10.99 -16.77
C THR A 105 -0.52 -11.18 -16.90
N GLY A 106 0.09 -10.66 -17.98
CA GLY A 106 1.53 -10.81 -18.27
C GLY A 106 2.37 -9.56 -18.01
N CYS A 107 1.79 -8.49 -17.44
CA CYS A 107 2.48 -7.25 -17.16
C CYS A 107 2.98 -7.21 -15.70
N ARG A 108 4.30 -7.19 -15.48
CA ARG A 108 4.92 -7.10 -14.13
C ARG A 108 4.92 -5.69 -13.53
N ASN A 109 4.44 -4.67 -14.24
CA ASN A 109 4.30 -3.33 -13.68
C ASN A 109 3.27 -3.35 -12.53
N ILE A 110 3.63 -2.80 -11.38
CA ILE A 110 2.73 -2.68 -10.21
C ILE A 110 1.88 -1.40 -10.35
N THR A 111 2.55 -0.28 -10.57
CA THR A 111 1.92 1.02 -10.83
C THR A 111 1.49 1.14 -12.29
N HIS A 112 0.34 1.76 -12.51
CA HIS A 112 -0.38 2.01 -13.78
C HIS A 112 -0.91 0.77 -14.51
N ALA A 113 -0.52 -0.44 -14.12
CA ALA A 113 -1.14 -1.67 -14.63
C ALA A 113 -2.47 -1.93 -13.90
N SER A 114 -3.46 -2.48 -14.60
CA SER A 114 -4.70 -2.91 -13.97
C SER A 114 -4.53 -4.20 -13.17
N VAL A 115 -3.83 -5.19 -13.72
CA VAL A 115 -3.42 -6.43 -13.04
C VAL A 115 -1.91 -6.58 -13.15
N SER A 116 -1.26 -7.05 -12.08
CA SER A 116 0.19 -7.20 -12.02
C SER A 116 0.61 -8.66 -11.90
N ALA A 117 1.46 -9.10 -12.82
CA ALA A 117 1.98 -10.47 -12.84
C ALA A 117 3.04 -10.67 -11.75
N GLY A 118 2.98 -11.80 -11.05
CA GLY A 118 4.02 -12.24 -10.11
C GLY A 118 4.06 -11.52 -8.76
N VAL A 119 3.00 -10.79 -8.38
CA VAL A 119 2.86 -10.15 -7.07
C VAL A 119 1.50 -10.55 -6.48
N ASP A 120 1.52 -11.07 -5.26
CA ASP A 120 0.31 -11.40 -4.49
C ASP A 120 0.59 -11.24 -2.98
N GLU A 121 0.43 -10.01 -2.49
CA GLU A 121 0.54 -9.65 -1.07
C GLU A 121 -0.64 -10.18 -0.25
N LEU A 122 -1.74 -10.58 -0.91
CA LEU A 122 -2.90 -11.16 -0.24
C LEU A 122 -2.65 -12.62 0.14
N ALA A 123 -1.65 -13.28 -0.45
CA ALA A 123 -1.26 -14.66 -0.17
C ALA A 123 -0.86 -14.91 1.30
N ASP A 124 -0.48 -13.86 2.03
CA ASP A 124 -0.21 -13.90 3.47
C ASP A 124 -1.48 -14.10 4.30
N PHE A 125 -2.64 -13.70 3.76
CA PHE A 125 -3.94 -13.77 4.44
C PHE A 125 -4.86 -14.82 3.85
N LEU A 126 -4.88 -14.99 2.52
CA LEU A 126 -5.74 -15.93 1.81
C LEU A 126 -4.93 -16.73 0.80
N THR A 127 -5.04 -18.06 0.84
CA THR A 127 -4.48 -18.95 -0.17
C THR A 127 -5.05 -18.64 -1.55
N LYS A 128 -4.35 -19.05 -2.62
CA LYS A 128 -4.86 -18.90 -3.98
C LYS A 128 -6.26 -19.52 -4.16
N ASP A 129 -6.48 -20.69 -3.57
CA ASP A 129 -7.77 -21.38 -3.64
C ASP A 129 -8.86 -20.62 -2.87
N GLU A 130 -8.55 -20.06 -1.69
CA GLU A 130 -9.46 -19.19 -0.95
C GLU A 130 -9.80 -17.93 -1.73
N GLN A 131 -8.81 -17.29 -2.38
CA GLN A 131 -9.06 -16.11 -3.22
C GLN A 131 -9.96 -16.45 -4.42
N ASP A 132 -9.75 -17.61 -5.05
CA ASP A 132 -10.58 -18.08 -6.16
C ASP A 132 -12.00 -18.47 -5.68
N GLN A 133 -12.14 -19.04 -4.48
CA GLN A 133 -13.44 -19.32 -3.85
C GLN A 133 -14.17 -18.02 -3.52
N TRP A 134 -13.50 -17.07 -2.89
CA TRP A 134 -14.03 -15.75 -2.58
C TRP A 134 -14.49 -15.03 -3.85
N MET A 135 -13.73 -15.08 -4.95
CA MET A 135 -14.13 -14.42 -6.21
C MET A 135 -15.39 -15.05 -6.84
N ARG A 136 -15.72 -16.31 -6.53
CA ARG A 136 -16.95 -16.97 -7.00
C ARG A 136 -18.18 -16.51 -6.23
N ASP A 137 -18.05 -16.38 -4.90
CA ASP A 137 -19.12 -15.90 -4.03
C ASP A 137 -18.55 -15.12 -2.83
N PRO A 138 -18.29 -13.80 -2.99
CA PRO A 138 -17.67 -12.99 -1.94
C PRO A 138 -18.47 -12.99 -0.63
N ARG A 139 -19.80 -12.92 -0.75
CA ARG A 139 -20.70 -12.82 0.40
C ARG A 139 -20.73 -14.11 1.19
N ALA A 140 -20.89 -15.26 0.52
CA ALA A 140 -20.88 -16.54 1.21
C ALA A 140 -19.54 -16.81 1.89
N PHE A 141 -18.43 -16.51 1.22
CA PHE A 141 -17.09 -16.67 1.80
C PHE A 141 -16.93 -15.80 3.05
N ASN A 142 -17.25 -14.50 2.96
CA ASN A 142 -17.11 -13.57 4.07
C ASN A 142 -18.08 -13.86 5.23
N ALA A 143 -19.25 -14.44 4.96
CA ALA A 143 -20.19 -14.89 5.99
C ALA A 143 -19.70 -16.13 6.73
N SER A 144 -18.93 -17.00 6.05
CA SER A 144 -18.33 -18.20 6.67
C SER A 144 -17.08 -17.91 7.50
N ASP A 145 -16.48 -16.73 7.34
CA ASP A 145 -15.32 -16.30 8.13
C ASP A 145 -15.73 -16.11 9.61
N THR A 146 -15.06 -16.74 10.56
CA THR A 146 -15.33 -16.59 11.99
C THR A 146 -14.28 -15.75 12.71
N THR A 147 -13.36 -15.11 11.98
CA THR A 147 -12.28 -14.29 12.54
C THR A 147 -12.84 -13.12 13.35
N GLU A 148 -12.35 -12.89 14.56
CA GLU A 148 -12.72 -11.74 15.36
C GLU A 148 -12.25 -10.42 14.71
N LEU A 149 -12.79 -9.28 15.17
CA LEU A 149 -12.23 -7.98 14.80
C LEU A 149 -10.82 -7.85 15.40
N LYS A 150 -9.91 -7.16 14.73
CA LYS A 150 -8.53 -7.03 15.24
C LYS A 150 -8.49 -6.19 16.52
N PRO A 151 -7.61 -6.42 17.50
CA PRO A 151 -7.56 -5.57 18.70
C PRO A 151 -7.36 -4.08 18.35
N MET A 152 -7.86 -3.20 19.21
CA MET A 152 -7.67 -1.76 19.10
C MET A 152 -7.01 -1.27 20.38
N THR A 153 -5.94 -0.49 20.26
CA THR A 153 -5.30 0.13 21.42
C THR A 153 -6.18 1.24 22.00
N GLU A 154 -6.02 1.57 23.27
CA GLU A 154 -6.76 2.68 23.91
C GLU A 154 -6.51 4.01 23.17
N ALA A 155 -5.27 4.25 22.75
CA ALA A 155 -4.88 5.41 21.95
C ALA A 155 -5.66 5.47 20.61
N GLN A 156 -5.73 4.35 19.87
CA GLN A 156 -6.55 4.27 18.64
C GLN A 156 -8.04 4.49 18.94
N ALA A 157 -8.54 3.98 20.06
CA ALA A 157 -9.92 4.16 20.48
C ALA A 157 -10.24 5.63 20.74
N VAL A 158 -9.33 6.37 21.40
CA VAL A 158 -9.46 7.81 21.67
C VAL A 158 -9.37 8.61 20.37
N LYS A 159 -8.37 8.38 19.53
CA LYS A 159 -8.10 9.13 18.30
C LYS A 159 -9.31 9.32 17.41
N TYR A 160 -9.99 8.21 17.10
CA TYR A 160 -11.11 8.23 16.16
C TYR A 160 -12.46 8.35 16.86
N SER A 161 -12.51 8.43 18.20
CA SER A 161 -13.76 8.54 18.97
C SER A 161 -14.60 9.73 18.52
N THR A 162 -13.98 10.89 18.29
CA THR A 162 -14.68 12.10 17.85
C THR A 162 -15.24 11.91 16.45
N SER A 163 -14.44 11.42 15.50
CA SER A 163 -14.91 11.17 14.13
C SER A 163 -16.01 10.11 14.08
N ALA A 164 -15.88 9.03 14.84
CA ALA A 164 -16.89 7.98 14.95
C ALA A 164 -18.20 8.50 15.59
N ARG A 165 -18.10 9.35 16.62
CA ARG A 165 -19.26 10.02 17.23
C ARG A 165 -19.93 10.94 16.23
N ARG A 166 -19.17 11.81 15.55
CA ARG A 166 -19.71 12.73 14.53
C ARG A 166 -20.39 11.99 13.39
N PHE A 167 -19.81 10.88 12.93
CA PHE A 167 -20.48 10.00 11.98
C PHE A 167 -21.79 9.45 12.55
N SER A 168 -21.80 8.99 13.82
CA SER A 168 -22.99 8.43 14.46
C SER A 168 -24.11 9.44 14.70
N GLU A 169 -23.78 10.73 14.80
CA GLU A 169 -24.73 11.84 14.92
C GLU A 169 -25.44 12.16 13.60
N LEU A 170 -24.99 11.60 12.46
CA LEU A 170 -25.63 11.82 11.18
C LEU A 170 -27.04 11.18 11.14
N PRO A 171 -28.06 11.87 10.61
CA PRO A 171 -29.38 11.28 10.38
C PRO A 171 -29.33 10.04 9.49
N THR A 172 -28.33 9.95 8.61
CA THR A 172 -28.10 8.87 7.65
C THR A 172 -27.17 7.77 8.19
N ALA A 173 -26.69 7.86 9.44
CA ALA A 173 -25.66 6.97 9.98
C ALA A 173 -26.02 5.48 9.87
N ALA A 174 -27.27 5.11 10.19
CA ALA A 174 -27.73 3.73 10.14
C ALA A 174 -27.72 3.18 8.71
N GLU A 175 -28.26 3.94 7.75
CA GLU A 175 -28.27 3.57 6.34
C GLU A 175 -26.85 3.45 5.79
N LEU A 176 -26.00 4.44 6.06
CA LEU A 176 -24.59 4.45 5.63
C LEU A 176 -23.78 3.30 6.24
N THR A 177 -24.06 2.91 7.48
CA THR A 177 -23.43 1.73 8.11
C THR A 177 -23.83 0.45 7.39
N GLY A 178 -25.11 0.32 7.01
CA GLY A 178 -25.58 -0.82 6.21
C GLY A 178 -24.96 -0.88 4.81
N LEU A 179 -24.77 0.28 4.16
CA LEU A 179 -24.08 0.39 2.88
C LEU A 179 -22.59 0.04 2.98
N LEU A 180 -21.91 0.49 4.04
CA LEU A 180 -20.53 0.11 4.34
C LEU A 180 -20.42 -1.41 4.50
N ARG A 181 -21.27 -2.02 5.32
CA ARG A 181 -21.30 -3.47 5.51
C ARG A 181 -21.52 -4.21 4.19
N THR A 182 -22.49 -3.77 3.40
CA THR A 182 -22.79 -4.36 2.09
C THR A 182 -21.56 -4.33 1.18
N TYR A 183 -20.84 -3.21 1.14
CA TYR A 183 -19.60 -3.12 0.38
C TYR A 183 -18.50 -4.04 0.91
N LEU A 184 -18.28 -4.07 2.23
CA LEU A 184 -17.24 -4.93 2.83
C LEU A 184 -17.53 -6.42 2.57
N GLU A 185 -18.77 -6.87 2.74
CA GLU A 185 -19.15 -8.27 2.54
C GLU A 185 -19.10 -8.72 1.08
N ASN A 186 -19.38 -7.83 0.12
CA ASN A 186 -19.47 -8.21 -1.29
C ASN A 186 -18.23 -7.85 -2.12
N CYS A 187 -17.40 -6.91 -1.65
CA CYS A 187 -16.32 -6.34 -2.46
C CYS A 187 -14.93 -6.50 -1.84
N VAL A 188 -14.81 -6.73 -0.53
CA VAL A 188 -13.50 -6.85 0.14
C VAL A 188 -13.23 -8.32 0.52
N PRO A 189 -12.09 -8.92 0.08
CA PRO A 189 -11.65 -10.24 0.52
C PRO A 189 -11.45 -10.31 2.03
N ALA A 190 -12.24 -11.14 2.72
CA ALA A 190 -12.15 -11.41 4.16
C ALA A 190 -11.89 -10.16 5.01
N PRO A 191 -12.82 -9.19 5.04
CA PRO A 191 -12.57 -7.83 5.55
C PRO A 191 -12.07 -7.81 7.00
N ARG A 192 -12.48 -8.78 7.83
CA ARG A 192 -12.02 -8.95 9.22
C ARG A 192 -10.57 -9.46 9.28
N ARG A 193 -10.24 -10.54 8.57
CA ARG A 193 -8.85 -11.06 8.43
C ARG A 193 -7.89 -10.00 7.88
N THR A 194 -8.35 -9.24 6.88
CA THR A 194 -7.53 -8.24 6.18
C THR A 194 -7.68 -6.82 6.73
N GLU A 195 -8.39 -6.61 7.84
CA GLU A 195 -8.55 -5.30 8.48
C GLU A 195 -7.18 -4.69 8.74
N PHE A 196 -7.07 -3.37 8.54
CA PHE A 196 -5.84 -2.62 8.53
C PHE A 196 -4.81 -3.00 7.47
N GLN A 197 -4.88 -4.09 6.71
CA GLN A 197 -3.76 -4.49 5.85
C GLN A 197 -3.87 -3.85 4.47
N SER A 198 -4.73 -4.40 3.62
CA SER A 198 -4.88 -3.94 2.24
C SER A 198 -6.05 -2.97 2.05
N TRP A 199 -6.80 -2.67 3.12
CA TRP A 199 -7.89 -1.71 3.13
C TRP A 199 -7.96 -0.88 4.43
N ASN A 200 -8.58 0.29 4.35
CA ASN A 200 -8.97 1.06 5.53
C ASN A 200 -10.29 1.82 5.31
N VAL A 201 -10.92 2.26 6.40
CA VAL A 201 -12.06 3.19 6.36
C VAL A 201 -11.80 4.39 7.26
N SER A 202 -11.85 5.60 6.69
CA SER A 202 -11.87 6.83 7.49
C SER A 202 -13.31 7.27 7.76
N ALA A 203 -13.55 7.90 8.91
CA ALA A 203 -14.84 8.48 9.29
C ALA A 203 -14.73 10.00 9.43
N TRP A 204 -15.81 10.71 9.09
CA TRP A 204 -15.91 12.18 9.26
C TRP A 204 -14.71 12.96 8.67
N SER A 205 -14.20 12.53 7.52
CA SER A 205 -12.99 13.12 6.94
C SER A 205 -13.27 14.44 6.21
N TYR A 206 -12.21 15.23 6.02
CA TYR A 206 -12.25 16.55 5.37
C TYR A 206 -13.25 17.52 6.02
N GLY A 207 -13.19 17.65 7.35
CA GLY A 207 -14.06 18.55 8.11
C GLY A 207 -15.55 18.18 8.03
N GLY A 208 -15.85 16.89 7.94
CA GLY A 208 -17.23 16.39 7.83
C GLY A 208 -17.83 16.44 6.43
N ARG A 209 -17.05 16.80 5.41
CA ARG A 209 -17.53 16.73 4.01
C ARG A 209 -17.80 15.30 3.58
N ARG A 210 -17.12 14.31 4.16
CA ARG A 210 -17.34 12.88 3.91
C ARG A 210 -17.82 12.21 5.19
N ALA A 211 -18.85 11.40 5.07
CA ALA A 211 -19.31 10.55 6.17
C ALA A 211 -18.28 9.44 6.41
N PHE A 212 -17.89 8.73 5.36
CA PHE A 212 -16.75 7.81 5.39
C PHE A 212 -16.07 7.67 4.02
N CYS A 213 -14.85 7.14 4.02
CA CYS A 213 -14.12 6.76 2.81
C CYS A 213 -13.38 5.45 3.03
N VAL A 214 -13.70 4.42 2.24
CA VAL A 214 -12.97 3.16 2.17
C VAL A 214 -11.89 3.27 1.10
N SER A 215 -10.64 3.04 1.49
CA SER A 215 -9.50 3.07 0.57
C SER A 215 -8.82 1.70 0.51
N ILE A 216 -8.41 1.30 -0.70
CA ILE A 216 -7.70 0.06 -1.02
C ILE A 216 -6.38 0.43 -1.69
N GLY A 217 -5.24 -0.04 -1.16
CA GLY A 217 -3.94 0.44 -1.63
C GLY A 217 -3.82 1.97 -1.47
N LYS A 218 -3.70 2.70 -2.59
CA LYS A 218 -3.70 4.17 -2.72
C LYS A 218 -4.96 4.71 -3.41
N MET A 219 -6.02 3.90 -3.51
CA MET A 219 -7.26 4.25 -4.20
C MET A 219 -8.42 4.42 -3.23
N GLU A 220 -9.13 5.55 -3.33
CA GLU A 220 -10.48 5.70 -2.76
C GLU A 220 -11.44 4.80 -3.53
N SER A 221 -11.91 3.71 -2.91
CA SER A 221 -12.73 2.71 -3.59
C SER A 221 -14.23 2.93 -3.36
N LEU A 222 -14.59 3.40 -2.17
CA LEU A 222 -15.95 3.78 -1.80
C LEU A 222 -15.94 5.05 -0.97
N VAL A 223 -16.76 6.04 -1.32
CA VAL A 223 -16.95 7.26 -0.51
C VAL A 223 -18.43 7.52 -0.32
N ALA A 224 -18.81 7.81 0.92
CA ALA A 224 -20.14 8.26 1.27
C ALA A 224 -20.11 9.67 1.84
N PHE A 225 -21.10 10.47 1.48
CA PHE A 225 -21.31 11.82 1.96
C PHE A 225 -22.41 11.86 3.04
N PRO A 226 -22.43 12.89 3.91
CA PRO A 226 -23.42 13.01 4.99
C PRO A 226 -24.89 12.93 4.56
N ASP A 227 -25.20 13.34 3.33
CA ASP A 227 -26.55 13.34 2.76
C ASP A 227 -26.99 11.97 2.20
N GLY A 228 -26.16 10.93 2.35
CA GLY A 228 -26.41 9.59 1.83
C GLY A 228 -25.97 9.38 0.38
N SER A 229 -25.58 10.44 -0.34
CA SER A 229 -24.98 10.30 -1.67
C SER A 229 -23.54 9.75 -1.58
N GLY A 230 -22.97 9.34 -2.71
CA GLY A 230 -21.63 8.79 -2.69
C GLY A 230 -21.14 8.30 -4.05
N PHE A 231 -19.95 7.73 -4.07
CA PHE A 231 -19.41 7.08 -5.26
C PHE A 231 -18.67 5.78 -4.94
N ILE A 232 -18.67 4.87 -5.90
CA ILE A 232 -17.90 3.63 -5.92
C ILE A 232 -17.03 3.58 -7.18
N VAL A 233 -15.83 3.03 -7.06
CA VAL A 233 -14.93 2.78 -8.20
C VAL A 233 -14.96 1.28 -8.52
N ILE A 234 -15.12 0.94 -9.80
CA ILE A 234 -15.25 -0.45 -10.27
C ILE A 234 -14.44 -0.72 -11.55
N ARG A 235 -14.25 -2.00 -11.91
CA ARG A 235 -13.75 -2.39 -13.24
C ARG A 235 -14.71 -1.93 -14.34
N LYS A 236 -14.18 -1.18 -15.31
CA LYS A 236 -14.96 -0.67 -16.44
C LYS A 236 -15.33 -1.80 -17.40
N SER A 237 -14.38 -2.67 -17.70
CA SER A 237 -14.56 -3.83 -18.58
C SER A 237 -15.70 -4.73 -18.13
N ASP A 238 -15.77 -5.06 -16.84
CA ASP A 238 -16.82 -5.92 -16.25
C ASP A 238 -18.22 -5.28 -16.35
N LEU A 239 -18.33 -3.96 -16.11
CA LEU A 239 -19.61 -3.26 -16.27
C LEU A 239 -20.07 -3.28 -17.74
N LEU A 240 -19.16 -2.98 -18.67
CA LEU A 240 -19.47 -2.84 -20.09
C LEU A 240 -19.77 -4.16 -20.81
N GLN A 241 -19.39 -5.31 -20.24
CA GLN A 241 -19.79 -6.63 -20.76
C GLN A 241 -21.31 -6.84 -20.74
N SER A 242 -22.01 -6.21 -19.79
CA SER A 242 -23.42 -6.48 -19.52
C SER A 242 -24.33 -5.26 -19.67
N THR A 243 -23.75 -4.06 -19.80
CA THR A 243 -24.52 -2.82 -19.74
C THR A 243 -23.96 -1.74 -20.68
N THR A 244 -24.75 -1.34 -21.67
CA THR A 244 -24.44 -0.13 -22.48
C THR A 244 -24.68 1.15 -21.69
N ALA A 245 -24.08 2.27 -22.11
CA ALA A 245 -24.28 3.57 -21.43
C ALA A 245 -25.77 4.00 -21.36
N ARG A 246 -26.59 3.61 -22.35
CA ARG A 246 -28.03 3.89 -22.36
C ARG A 246 -28.78 3.03 -21.35
N GLU A 247 -28.42 1.75 -21.26
CA GLU A 247 -29.00 0.82 -20.28
C GLU A 247 -28.60 1.18 -18.86
N PHE A 248 -27.36 1.59 -18.65
CA PHE A 248 -26.87 2.10 -17.37
C PHE A 248 -27.75 3.26 -16.89
N LYS A 249 -27.94 4.30 -17.73
CA LYS A 249 -28.78 5.45 -17.38
C LYS A 249 -30.24 5.09 -17.09
N ARG A 250 -30.77 4.06 -17.76
CA ARG A 250 -32.13 3.57 -17.54
C ARG A 250 -32.24 2.78 -16.23
N ARG A 251 -31.23 1.97 -15.91
CA ARG A 251 -31.15 1.10 -14.72
C ARG A 251 -30.87 1.90 -13.46
N PHE A 252 -29.89 2.79 -13.50
CA PHE A 252 -29.42 3.60 -12.36
C PHE A 252 -29.85 5.06 -12.51
N ARG A 253 -31.13 5.33 -12.28
CA ARG A 253 -31.65 6.70 -12.31
C ARG A 253 -31.03 7.53 -11.19
N GLY A 254 -30.45 8.69 -11.53
CA GLY A 254 -29.76 9.54 -10.55
C GLY A 254 -28.30 9.16 -10.30
N ALA A 255 -27.78 8.14 -10.99
CA ALA A 255 -26.36 7.85 -11.02
C ALA A 255 -25.67 8.47 -12.25
N VAL A 256 -24.40 8.84 -12.09
CA VAL A 256 -23.54 9.27 -13.19
C VAL A 256 -22.29 8.41 -13.24
N MET A 257 -21.76 8.24 -14.46
CA MET A 257 -20.60 7.43 -14.73
C MET A 257 -19.49 8.33 -15.28
N THR A 258 -18.34 8.36 -14.60
CA THR A 258 -17.20 9.22 -14.96
C THR A 258 -15.92 8.39 -15.02
N SER A 259 -15.11 8.61 -16.05
CA SER A 259 -13.80 7.97 -16.15
C SER A 259 -12.88 8.53 -15.08
N ARG A 260 -12.29 7.66 -14.25
CA ARG A 260 -11.30 8.03 -13.23
C ARG A 260 -10.20 7.00 -13.26
N ILE A 261 -8.95 7.44 -13.38
CA ILE A 261 -7.78 6.56 -13.48
C ILE A 261 -7.00 6.68 -12.18
N TYR A 262 -6.75 5.55 -11.53
CA TYR A 262 -5.89 5.49 -10.35
C TYR A 262 -4.59 4.79 -10.71
N ASP A 263 -3.51 5.22 -10.09
CA ASP A 263 -2.19 4.64 -10.36
C ASP A 263 -2.14 3.16 -9.97
N ASP A 264 -2.85 2.73 -8.92
CA ASP A 264 -2.85 1.32 -8.49
C ASP A 264 -3.83 0.44 -9.28
N ALA A 265 -4.78 1.03 -9.99
CA ALA A 265 -5.85 0.30 -10.68
C ALA A 265 -5.74 0.31 -12.21
N GLY A 266 -4.81 1.11 -12.74
CA GLY A 266 -4.63 1.32 -14.18
C GLY A 266 -5.82 2.04 -14.81
N GLU A 267 -6.01 1.85 -16.10
CA GLU A 267 -7.07 2.53 -16.87
C GLU A 267 -8.41 1.80 -16.91
N ASP A 268 -8.45 0.53 -16.50
CA ASP A 268 -9.68 -0.25 -16.46
C ASP A 268 -10.50 0.05 -15.20
N THR A 269 -10.84 1.32 -15.03
CA THR A 269 -11.62 1.83 -13.91
C THR A 269 -12.67 2.84 -14.36
N VAL A 270 -13.79 2.84 -13.67
CA VAL A 270 -14.84 3.84 -13.81
C VAL A 270 -15.43 4.16 -12.44
N MET A 271 -15.75 5.43 -12.22
CA MET A 271 -16.41 5.90 -11.00
C MET A 271 -17.92 6.02 -11.27
N LEU A 272 -18.72 5.37 -10.43
CA LEU A 272 -20.17 5.48 -10.41
C LEU A 272 -20.58 6.31 -9.21
N GLU A 273 -21.19 7.46 -9.46
CA GLU A 273 -21.63 8.40 -8.42
C GLU A 273 -23.15 8.39 -8.34
N GLY A 274 -23.70 8.02 -7.18
CA GLY A 274 -25.12 8.12 -6.88
C GLY A 274 -25.41 9.47 -6.23
N ARG A 275 -26.18 10.33 -6.90
CA ARG A 275 -26.44 11.72 -6.45
C ARG A 275 -27.52 11.84 -5.37
N SER A 276 -27.93 10.73 -4.79
CA SER A 276 -28.89 10.66 -3.69
C SER A 276 -28.69 9.35 -2.93
N ALA A 277 -29.19 9.28 -1.69
CA ALA A 277 -29.18 8.07 -0.86
C ALA A 277 -29.68 6.83 -1.63
N ARG A 278 -30.86 6.96 -2.27
CA ARG A 278 -31.44 5.88 -3.07
C ARG A 278 -30.55 5.47 -4.25
N ALA A 279 -30.06 6.44 -5.05
CA ALA A 279 -29.24 6.12 -6.21
C ALA A 279 -27.92 5.46 -5.83
N PHE A 280 -27.32 5.88 -4.71
CA PHE A 280 -26.10 5.29 -4.18
C PHE A 280 -26.35 3.88 -3.62
N ALA A 281 -27.44 3.69 -2.88
CA ALA A 281 -27.86 2.36 -2.42
C ALA A 281 -28.14 1.41 -3.60
N ASP A 282 -28.84 1.87 -4.64
CA ASP A 282 -29.13 1.07 -5.84
C ASP A 282 -27.83 0.60 -6.54
N LEU A 283 -26.79 1.43 -6.57
CA LEU A 283 -25.46 1.04 -7.08
C LEU A 283 -24.82 -0.05 -6.22
N LEU A 284 -24.85 0.11 -4.89
CA LEU A 284 -24.17 -0.81 -3.95
C LEU A 284 -24.86 -2.17 -3.80
N HIS A 285 -26.15 -2.26 -4.10
CA HIS A 285 -26.90 -3.52 -4.09
C HIS A 285 -26.92 -4.24 -5.45
N ASP A 286 -26.38 -3.62 -6.50
CA ASP A 286 -26.40 -4.22 -7.83
C ASP A 286 -25.33 -5.31 -7.99
N PRO A 287 -25.70 -6.55 -8.37
CA PRO A 287 -24.73 -7.65 -8.46
C PRO A 287 -23.64 -7.44 -9.52
N VAL A 288 -23.91 -6.68 -10.59
CA VAL A 288 -22.89 -6.38 -11.62
C VAL A 288 -21.88 -5.39 -11.05
N VAL A 289 -22.36 -4.33 -10.39
CA VAL A 289 -21.51 -3.34 -9.73
C VAL A 289 -20.66 -4.00 -8.64
N GLN A 290 -21.26 -4.85 -7.79
CA GLN A 290 -20.55 -5.59 -6.75
C GLN A 290 -19.45 -6.49 -7.32
N ARG A 291 -19.73 -7.29 -8.36
CA ARG A 291 -18.69 -8.14 -8.99
C ARG A 291 -17.55 -7.33 -9.59
N ALA A 292 -17.87 -6.23 -10.28
CA ALA A 292 -16.89 -5.35 -10.90
C ALA A 292 -16.03 -4.61 -9.84
N ALA A 293 -16.63 -4.25 -8.70
CA ALA A 293 -15.92 -3.70 -7.55
C ALA A 293 -15.03 -4.77 -6.90
N ALA A 294 -15.57 -5.97 -6.63
CA ALA A 294 -14.85 -7.08 -6.01
C ALA A 294 -13.60 -7.47 -6.81
N ARG A 295 -13.72 -7.56 -8.15
CA ARG A 295 -12.58 -7.82 -9.03
C ARG A 295 -11.50 -6.76 -8.88
N LEU A 296 -11.90 -5.48 -8.95
CA LEU A 296 -10.98 -4.36 -8.80
C LEU A 296 -10.26 -4.39 -7.44
N VAL A 297 -11.01 -4.56 -6.35
CA VAL A 297 -10.47 -4.58 -4.99
C VAL A 297 -9.49 -5.73 -4.81
N LEU A 298 -9.83 -6.94 -5.25
CA LEU A 298 -8.94 -8.10 -5.19
C LEU A 298 -7.62 -7.82 -5.93
N ASP A 299 -7.69 -7.30 -7.15
CA ASP A 299 -6.50 -7.02 -7.95
C ASP A 299 -5.60 -5.94 -7.33
N VAL A 300 -6.18 -4.93 -6.65
CA VAL A 300 -5.40 -3.91 -5.95
C VAL A 300 -4.81 -4.47 -4.65
N MET A 301 -5.58 -5.24 -3.87
CA MET A 301 -5.10 -5.84 -2.62
C MET A 301 -3.95 -6.82 -2.81
N ARG A 302 -3.85 -7.46 -3.98
CA ARG A 302 -2.71 -8.33 -4.34
C ARG A 302 -1.40 -7.55 -4.55
N LYS A 303 -1.43 -6.24 -4.78
CA LYS A 303 -0.24 -5.47 -5.17
C LYS A 303 0.60 -4.97 -4.00
N HIS A 304 -0.05 -4.43 -2.97
CA HIS A 304 0.57 -3.88 -1.77
C HIS A 304 -0.47 -3.57 -0.68
N PRO A 305 -0.03 -3.39 0.58
CA PRO A 305 -0.87 -2.88 1.64
C PRO A 305 -1.44 -1.47 1.35
N SER A 306 -2.47 -1.10 2.11
CA SER A 306 -3.04 0.24 2.10
C SER A 306 -2.09 1.24 2.78
N VAL A 307 -1.78 2.34 2.07
CA VAL A 307 -0.94 3.42 2.64
C VAL A 307 -1.71 4.33 3.60
N TYR A 308 -3.04 4.30 3.58
CA TYR A 308 -3.89 5.16 4.39
C TYR A 308 -4.30 4.53 5.73
N THR A 309 -3.57 3.51 6.18
CA THR A 309 -3.92 2.76 7.40
C THR A 309 -3.96 3.66 8.64
N ARG A 310 -3.12 4.70 8.70
CA ARG A 310 -3.13 5.73 9.77
C ARG A 310 -4.45 6.51 9.91
N TYR A 311 -5.39 6.34 8.99
CA TYR A 311 -6.71 6.99 9.01
C TYR A 311 -7.86 5.99 9.21
N HIS A 312 -7.54 4.72 9.47
CA HIS A 312 -8.54 3.68 9.73
C HIS A 312 -9.31 3.98 11.02
N CYS A 313 -10.64 3.98 10.99
CA CYS A 313 -11.53 4.16 12.12
C CYS A 313 -12.13 2.80 12.52
N PRO A 314 -11.55 2.10 13.52
CA PRO A 314 -11.98 0.75 13.87
C PRO A 314 -13.41 0.71 14.45
N GLN A 315 -13.85 1.80 15.09
CA GLN A 315 -15.20 1.93 15.65
C GLN A 315 -16.28 1.92 14.58
N LEU A 316 -15.96 2.37 13.35
CA LEU A 316 -16.91 2.28 12.24
C LEU A 316 -17.04 0.85 11.72
N VAL A 317 -15.95 0.07 11.78
CA VAL A 317 -15.96 -1.37 11.47
C VAL A 317 -16.78 -2.14 12.51
N GLU A 318 -16.62 -1.83 13.81
CA GLU A 318 -17.46 -2.39 14.89
C GLU A 318 -18.94 -2.10 14.68
N LYS A 319 -19.29 -0.89 14.20
CA LYS A 319 -20.68 -0.57 13.85
C LYS A 319 -21.20 -1.40 12.68
N ALA A 320 -20.37 -1.64 11.66
CA ALA A 320 -20.75 -2.46 10.52
C ALA A 320 -20.89 -3.95 10.88
N TYR A 321 -20.09 -4.42 11.83
CA TYR A 321 -20.02 -5.79 12.33
C TYR A 321 -20.39 -5.88 13.82
N SER A 322 -21.55 -5.32 14.19
CA SER A 322 -21.99 -5.22 15.59
C SER A 322 -22.14 -6.58 16.31
N GLU A 323 -22.24 -7.66 15.54
CA GLU A 323 -22.30 -9.03 16.04
C GLU A 323 -20.93 -9.63 16.38
N PHE A 324 -19.83 -8.95 16.01
CA PHE A 324 -18.46 -9.38 16.32
C PHE A 324 -17.86 -8.46 17.39
N SER A 325 -17.26 -9.08 18.41
CA SER A 325 -16.53 -8.35 19.45
C SER A 325 -15.11 -8.04 18.98
N ARG A 326 -14.62 -6.86 19.37
CA ARG A 326 -13.19 -6.55 19.31
C ARG A 326 -12.56 -6.98 20.65
N PRO A 327 -11.52 -7.83 20.64
CA PRO A 327 -10.86 -8.22 21.88
C PRO A 327 -10.19 -6.99 22.51
N ALA A 328 -10.13 -6.97 23.85
CA ALA A 328 -9.33 -5.99 24.56
C ALA A 328 -7.86 -6.12 24.09
N PRO A 329 -7.11 -5.00 24.01
CA PRO A 329 -5.67 -5.10 23.82
C PRO A 329 -5.11 -5.98 24.94
N GLU A 330 -4.26 -6.97 24.60
CA GLU A 330 -3.65 -7.84 25.62
C GLU A 330 -2.89 -6.95 26.63
N ASP A 331 -3.26 -7.05 27.91
CA ASP A 331 -2.61 -6.33 29.01
C ASP A 331 -1.12 -6.69 29.06
N GLY A 332 -0.27 -5.81 28.53
CA GLY A 332 1.14 -6.17 28.37
C GLY A 332 2.12 -5.07 27.98
N ILE A 333 1.76 -3.78 27.93
CA ILE A 333 2.76 -2.69 27.92
C ILE A 333 2.22 -1.54 28.77
N ALA A 334 2.70 -1.45 30.01
CA ALA A 334 2.57 -0.23 30.80
C ALA A 334 3.29 0.90 30.06
N VAL A 335 2.53 1.86 29.54
CA VAL A 335 3.06 3.15 29.12
C VAL A 335 3.54 3.86 30.39
N PRO A 336 4.82 4.27 30.51
CA PRO A 336 5.23 5.11 31.62
C PRO A 336 4.48 6.44 31.52
N THR A 337 3.56 6.68 32.46
CA THR A 337 2.96 7.98 32.70
C THR A 337 4.05 8.93 33.19
N ASP A 338 4.51 9.81 32.31
CA ASP A 338 5.08 11.10 32.68
C ASP A 338 4.22 12.22 32.07
N GLU A 339 3.00 12.36 32.59
CA GLU A 339 2.30 13.63 32.56
C GLU A 339 2.79 14.47 33.74
N GLN A 340 3.59 15.50 33.46
CA GLN A 340 3.53 16.75 34.24
C GLN A 340 4.27 17.91 33.55
N HIS A 341 3.49 18.95 33.24
CA HIS A 341 3.84 20.32 32.84
C HIS A 341 3.96 20.66 31.35
N ALA A 342 2.85 21.14 30.78
CA ALA A 342 2.87 22.38 30.00
C ALA A 342 1.54 23.14 30.14
N ALA A 343 1.64 24.39 30.60
CA ALA A 343 0.54 25.32 30.82
C ALA A 343 -0.08 25.83 29.49
N PRO A 344 -1.32 26.35 29.50
CA PRO A 344 -2.05 26.69 28.27
C PRO A 344 -1.47 27.94 27.59
N VAL A 345 -1.23 27.86 26.29
CA VAL A 345 -0.86 29.04 25.47
C VAL A 345 -2.11 29.61 24.81
N THR A 346 -2.39 30.86 25.14
CA THR A 346 -3.48 31.70 24.63
C THR A 346 -3.34 31.98 23.14
N LEU A 347 -4.37 31.66 22.36
CA LEU A 347 -4.54 32.05 20.96
C LEU A 347 -4.77 33.57 20.84
N MET A 348 -3.89 34.26 20.10
CA MET A 348 -4.18 35.61 19.58
C MET A 348 -4.70 35.52 18.15
N SER A 349 -5.86 36.13 17.94
CA SER A 349 -6.53 36.37 16.68
C SER A 349 -5.80 37.39 15.81
N ALA A 350 -5.82 37.20 14.50
CA ALA A 350 -5.72 38.31 13.55
C ALA A 350 -6.55 38.03 12.28
N ASP A 351 -7.03 39.12 11.73
CA ASP A 351 -8.30 39.29 11.03
C ASP A 351 -8.25 39.05 9.51
N ARG A 352 -9.44 39.00 8.93
CA ARG A 352 -9.75 38.74 7.51
C ARG A 352 -9.33 39.89 6.56
N SER A 353 -9.09 39.56 5.29
CA SER A 353 -9.64 40.33 4.16
C SER A 353 -9.79 39.47 2.89
N SER A 354 -10.83 39.76 2.12
CA SER A 354 -11.38 39.03 0.97
C SER A 354 -10.85 39.54 -0.37
N ASP A 355 -10.82 38.71 -1.41
CA ASP A 355 -11.70 38.88 -2.58
C ASP A 355 -11.61 37.73 -3.62
N ALA A 356 -12.77 37.57 -4.26
CA ALA A 356 -13.35 36.58 -5.17
C ALA A 356 -12.54 35.84 -6.27
N ASP A 357 -13.09 34.65 -6.56
CA ASP A 357 -13.25 33.97 -7.86
C ASP A 357 -12.18 32.95 -8.34
N SER A 358 -12.08 31.84 -7.61
CA SER A 358 -11.74 30.47 -8.06
C SER A 358 -11.83 29.54 -6.83
N PRO A 359 -12.19 28.24 -6.95
CA PRO A 359 -12.23 27.35 -5.78
C PRO A 359 -10.82 27.27 -5.15
N PRO A 360 -10.61 27.77 -3.92
CA PRO A 360 -9.27 27.84 -3.35
C PRO A 360 -8.80 26.46 -2.92
N ALA A 361 -7.55 26.16 -3.25
CA ALA A 361 -6.81 25.02 -2.73
C ALA A 361 -6.95 24.98 -1.20
N ALA A 362 -7.37 23.84 -0.67
CA ALA A 362 -7.65 23.64 0.73
C ALA A 362 -6.43 24.04 1.58
N ALA A 363 -6.62 25.06 2.42
CA ALA A 363 -5.70 25.35 3.51
C ALA A 363 -5.67 24.15 4.47
N VAL A 364 -4.47 23.69 4.76
CA VAL A 364 -4.17 22.63 5.72
C VAL A 364 -4.55 23.15 7.10
N GLY A 365 -5.69 22.70 7.62
CA GLY A 365 -6.00 22.81 9.04
C GLY A 365 -5.16 21.78 9.79
N GLU A 366 -4.43 22.23 10.80
CA GLU A 366 -3.70 21.39 11.76
C GLU A 366 -4.63 20.29 12.29
N ALA A 367 -4.26 19.04 11.99
CA ALA A 367 -4.91 17.87 12.54
C ALA A 367 -4.48 17.71 14.01
N PRO A 368 -5.39 17.32 14.93
CA PRO A 368 -4.99 16.93 16.28
C PRO A 368 -3.96 15.77 16.21
N PRO A 369 -3.05 15.66 17.20
CA PRO A 369 -1.98 14.67 17.18
C PRO A 369 -2.49 13.24 16.93
N ASP A 370 -1.72 12.51 16.12
CA ASP A 370 -2.08 11.21 15.59
C ASP A 370 -1.82 10.09 16.63
N ASP A 371 -2.80 9.67 17.45
CA ASP A 371 -2.61 8.61 18.48
C ASP A 371 -2.43 7.15 17.96
N VAL A 372 -2.02 6.94 16.70
CA VAL A 372 -1.56 5.60 16.27
C VAL A 372 -0.06 5.58 16.54
N VAL A 373 0.36 4.88 17.60
CA VAL A 373 1.80 4.73 17.88
C VAL A 373 2.44 3.96 16.74
N VAL A 374 3.32 4.62 15.99
CA VAL A 374 4.10 3.99 14.92
C VAL A 374 5.53 3.77 15.41
N THR A 375 6.09 2.62 15.05
CA THR A 375 7.52 2.37 15.11
C THR A 375 8.09 2.25 13.71
N TRP A 376 9.13 3.02 13.44
CA TRP A 376 9.75 3.15 12.14
C TRP A 376 10.96 2.23 12.03
N PHE A 377 11.05 1.48 10.96
CA PHE A 377 12.21 0.67 10.61
C PHE A 377 12.83 1.22 9.34
N VAL A 378 14.03 1.77 9.47
CA VAL A 378 14.70 2.52 8.41
C VAL A 378 16.04 1.92 8.03
N ASN A 379 16.42 2.02 6.77
CA ASN A 379 17.72 1.50 6.33
C ASN A 379 18.84 2.52 6.58
N ALA A 380 20.06 2.00 6.74
CA ALA A 380 21.26 2.79 6.52
C ALA A 380 21.48 3.04 5.01
N GLY A 381 22.27 4.06 4.69
CA GLY A 381 22.68 4.37 3.32
C GLY A 381 23.46 3.22 2.66
N PRO A 382 23.51 3.20 1.31
CA PRO A 382 24.25 2.18 0.60
C PRO A 382 25.72 2.18 1.00
N ALA A 383 26.28 1.01 1.33
CA ALA A 383 27.71 0.89 1.69
C ALA A 383 28.66 1.47 0.64
N LYS A 384 28.22 1.50 -0.64
CA LYS A 384 28.98 2.05 -1.77
C LYS A 384 29.16 3.56 -1.73
N THR A 385 28.22 4.31 -1.14
CA THR A 385 28.30 5.77 -1.11
C THR A 385 29.09 6.27 0.09
N GLY A 386 29.22 5.45 1.14
CA GLY A 386 29.86 5.85 2.40
C GLY A 386 29.14 6.99 3.11
N LYS A 387 27.87 7.26 2.76
CA LYS A 387 27.02 8.30 3.34
C LYS A 387 25.84 7.68 4.06
N ASN A 388 25.25 8.42 5.00
CA ASN A 388 24.10 7.97 5.80
C ASN A 388 24.43 6.66 6.51
N THR A 389 25.64 6.59 7.06
CA THR A 389 26.15 5.44 7.82
C THR A 389 25.67 5.49 9.27
N LEU A 390 25.81 4.40 10.01
CA LEU A 390 25.52 4.39 11.45
C LEU A 390 26.33 5.46 12.20
N GLY A 391 27.58 5.67 11.80
CA GLY A 391 28.44 6.71 12.37
C GLY A 391 27.92 8.11 12.09
N ASP A 392 27.46 8.38 10.87
CA ASP A 392 26.86 9.67 10.51
C ASP A 392 25.60 9.94 11.34
N PHE A 393 24.76 8.93 11.54
CA PHE A 393 23.51 9.08 12.29
C PHE A 393 23.76 9.42 13.75
N LEU A 394 24.68 8.69 14.39
CA LEU A 394 25.08 8.93 15.78
C LEU A 394 25.75 10.29 15.95
N ALA A 395 26.65 10.68 15.04
CA ALA A 395 27.37 11.94 15.12
C ALA A 395 26.47 13.17 14.96
N ASN A 396 25.43 13.06 14.13
CA ASN A 396 24.56 14.18 13.79
C ASN A 396 23.22 14.20 14.56
N GLY A 397 22.95 13.19 15.39
CA GLY A 397 21.67 13.04 16.09
C GLY A 397 20.48 13.02 15.12
N GLU A 398 20.65 12.38 13.96
CA GLU A 398 19.63 12.35 12.91
C GLU A 398 19.63 11.02 12.18
N TRP A 399 18.47 10.63 11.68
CA TRP A 399 18.39 9.68 10.58
C TRP A 399 18.19 10.46 9.28
N ARG A 400 18.91 10.06 8.22
CA ARG A 400 18.85 10.70 6.90
C ARG A 400 18.97 9.66 5.79
N MET A 401 18.31 9.94 4.68
CA MET A 401 18.53 9.24 3.42
C MET A 401 18.70 10.21 2.25
N ASP A 402 19.20 9.69 1.12
CA ASP A 402 19.15 10.43 -0.14
C ASP A 402 17.69 10.67 -0.53
N ARG A 403 17.38 11.84 -1.08
CA ARG A 403 16.01 12.18 -1.49
C ARG A 403 15.47 11.18 -2.51
N GLU A 404 14.39 10.50 -2.15
CA GLU A 404 13.67 9.58 -3.00
C GLU A 404 12.18 9.87 -2.86
N ALA A 405 11.57 10.41 -3.94
CA ALA A 405 10.17 10.85 -3.95
C ALA A 405 9.14 9.79 -3.49
N ARG A 406 9.53 8.51 -3.48
CA ARG A 406 8.68 7.42 -3.02
C ARG A 406 8.44 7.44 -1.51
N TYR A 407 9.41 7.91 -0.71
CA TYR A 407 9.32 7.94 0.75
C TYR A 407 9.15 9.33 1.31
N GLU A 408 9.05 10.36 0.47
CA GLU A 408 8.96 11.75 0.91
C GLU A 408 7.81 11.96 1.91
N PHE A 409 6.63 11.43 1.58
CA PHE A 409 5.48 11.47 2.46
C PHE A 409 5.63 10.59 3.70
N ASP A 410 6.21 9.38 3.57
CA ASP A 410 6.45 8.50 4.72
C ASP A 410 7.39 9.16 5.74
N VAL A 411 8.44 9.84 5.28
CA VAL A 411 9.37 10.55 6.16
C VAL A 411 8.74 11.82 6.73
N GLN A 412 7.92 12.54 5.96
CA GLN A 412 7.15 13.69 6.49
C GLN A 412 6.14 13.28 7.56
N ASP A 413 5.65 12.03 7.52
CA ASP A 413 4.69 11.48 8.46
C ASP A 413 5.32 11.02 9.78
N MET A 414 6.65 10.99 9.89
CA MET A 414 7.33 10.67 11.14
C MET A 414 7.12 11.78 12.19
N LEU A 415 6.63 11.42 13.36
CA LEU A 415 6.28 12.38 14.41
C LEU A 415 7.27 12.35 15.59
N PRO A 416 7.49 13.50 16.26
CA PRO A 416 8.19 13.53 17.54
C PRO A 416 7.56 12.57 18.56
N GLY A 417 8.39 11.86 19.32
CA GLY A 417 7.99 10.85 20.31
C GLY A 417 7.92 9.42 19.77
N GLU A 418 7.89 9.22 18.44
CA GLU A 418 7.83 7.89 17.85
C GLU A 418 9.18 7.16 17.91
N ARG A 419 9.14 5.82 17.94
CA ARG A 419 10.34 4.98 17.97
C ARG A 419 10.86 4.73 16.57
N ILE A 420 12.19 4.73 16.42
CA ILE A 420 12.87 4.48 15.14
C ILE A 420 14.03 3.50 15.33
N PHE A 421 14.13 2.54 14.41
CA PHE A 421 15.19 1.54 14.36
C PHE A 421 15.93 1.59 13.04
N VAL A 422 17.25 1.68 13.08
CA VAL A 422 18.08 1.49 11.89
C VAL A 422 18.31 0.00 11.69
N ARG A 423 18.05 -0.49 10.48
CA ARG A 423 18.12 -1.91 10.15
C ARG A 423 18.99 -2.20 8.93
N LYS A 424 19.40 -3.46 8.82
CA LYS A 424 20.03 -4.03 7.63
C LYS A 424 19.41 -5.36 7.30
N ARG A 425 18.83 -5.46 6.11
CA ARG A 425 18.20 -6.69 5.61
C ARG A 425 19.14 -7.51 4.73
N TYR A 426 18.95 -8.81 4.75
CA TYR A 426 19.65 -9.77 3.91
C TYR A 426 18.89 -11.10 3.87
N ASN A 427 19.35 -12.03 3.04
CA ASN A 427 18.88 -13.41 3.06
C ASN A 427 20.04 -14.31 3.47
N THR A 428 19.78 -15.29 4.32
CA THR A 428 20.81 -16.18 4.87
C THR A 428 20.33 -17.63 4.84
N LYS A 429 21.29 -18.56 4.79
CA LYS A 429 21.06 -19.99 5.08
C LYS A 429 21.45 -20.35 6.52
N HIS A 430 22.17 -19.46 7.19
CA HIS A 430 22.63 -19.58 8.56
C HIS A 430 21.60 -18.90 9.46
N ALA A 431 20.67 -19.69 9.97
CA ALA A 431 19.61 -19.28 10.87
C ALA A 431 19.53 -20.28 12.04
N PRO A 432 18.93 -19.90 13.18
CA PRO A 432 18.81 -20.76 14.37
C PRO A 432 17.81 -21.94 14.22
N PHE A 433 17.51 -22.35 12.98
CA PHE A 433 16.62 -23.46 12.64
C PHE A 433 17.05 -24.09 11.32
N ASP A 434 16.53 -25.28 11.00
CA ASP A 434 16.85 -25.96 9.74
C ASP A 434 16.25 -25.21 8.54
N THR A 435 17.14 -24.60 7.75
CA THR A 435 16.75 -23.89 6.53
C THR A 435 16.59 -24.81 5.33
N ARG A 436 16.92 -26.11 5.44
CA ARG A 436 16.89 -27.10 4.35
C ARG A 436 17.63 -26.63 3.10
N GLY A 437 18.71 -25.87 3.31
CA GLY A 437 19.52 -25.25 2.26
C GLY A 437 18.84 -24.08 1.52
N ARG A 438 17.62 -23.68 1.92
CA ARG A 438 16.86 -22.55 1.37
C ARG A 438 17.27 -21.24 2.06
N LEU A 439 17.10 -20.13 1.34
CA LEU A 439 17.34 -18.80 1.88
C LEU A 439 16.14 -18.31 2.69
N VAL A 440 16.38 -17.87 3.93
CA VAL A 440 15.40 -17.17 4.75
C VAL A 440 15.75 -15.68 4.83
N SER A 441 14.73 -14.84 4.91
CA SER A 441 14.92 -13.40 5.10
C SER A 441 15.31 -13.09 6.53
N ALA A 442 16.29 -12.20 6.69
CA ALA A 442 16.81 -11.74 7.97
C ALA A 442 16.97 -10.21 7.98
N MET A 443 16.87 -9.62 9.16
CA MET A 443 16.95 -8.19 9.39
C MET A 443 17.69 -7.93 10.70
N ASP A 444 18.91 -7.41 10.61
CA ASP A 444 19.64 -6.93 11.79
C ASP A 444 19.08 -5.58 12.20
N LEU A 445 18.71 -5.44 13.46
CA LEU A 445 18.50 -4.14 14.10
C LEU A 445 19.86 -3.65 14.59
N LEU A 446 20.22 -2.44 14.20
CA LEU A 446 21.56 -1.88 14.35
C LEU A 446 21.59 -0.69 15.31
N LEU A 447 20.56 0.16 15.26
CA LEU A 447 20.37 1.29 16.17
C LEU A 447 18.91 1.36 16.59
N SER A 448 18.67 1.98 17.74
CA SER A 448 17.36 2.33 18.28
C SER A 448 17.39 3.78 18.73
N GLY A 449 16.29 4.51 18.56
CA GLY A 449 16.14 5.86 19.08
C GLY A 449 14.68 6.31 19.15
N THR A 450 14.50 7.55 19.58
CA THR A 450 13.21 8.26 19.61
C THR A 450 13.32 9.50 18.74
N ILE A 451 12.32 9.73 17.89
CA ILE A 451 12.27 10.90 17.01
C ILE A 451 12.03 12.15 17.87
N VAL A 452 12.87 13.17 17.72
CA VAL A 452 12.80 14.42 18.49
C VAL A 452 12.13 15.51 17.70
N SER A 453 12.42 15.61 16.40
CA SER A 453 11.78 16.57 15.51
C SER A 453 11.85 16.13 14.05
N ASN A 454 10.88 16.59 13.26
CA ASN A 454 10.84 16.39 11.82
C ASN A 454 10.89 17.75 11.10
N PRO A 455 11.94 18.06 10.33
CA PRO A 455 12.04 19.32 9.59
C PRO A 455 11.08 19.40 8.39
N GLY A 456 10.39 18.30 8.03
CA GLY A 456 9.47 18.24 6.89
C GLY A 456 10.16 18.18 5.52
N ASP A 457 11.48 17.96 5.48
CA ASP A 457 12.27 17.92 4.25
C ASP A 457 12.10 16.64 3.42
N GLY A 458 11.32 15.69 3.95
CA GLY A 458 10.97 14.42 3.31
C GLY A 458 12.14 13.44 3.15
N CYS A 459 13.26 13.69 3.82
CA CYS A 459 14.40 12.76 3.77
C CYS A 459 15.24 12.70 5.05
N SER A 460 14.83 13.38 6.14
CA SER A 460 15.48 13.27 7.45
C SER A 460 14.55 13.53 8.62
N VAL A 461 14.95 13.01 9.78
CA VAL A 461 14.37 13.35 11.10
C VAL A 461 15.49 13.45 12.14
N LYS A 462 15.33 14.33 13.13
CA LYS A 462 16.21 14.38 14.31
C LYS A 462 15.83 13.27 15.27
N VAL A 463 16.83 12.57 15.79
CA VAL A 463 16.65 11.37 16.60
C VAL A 463 17.57 11.43 17.81
N ASP A 464 17.00 11.17 18.98
CA ASP A 464 17.74 10.85 20.18
C ASP A 464 18.06 9.34 20.18
N TRP A 465 19.31 9.00 19.90
CA TRP A 465 19.74 7.61 19.74
C TRP A 465 20.03 6.97 21.09
N SER A 466 19.50 5.77 21.32
CA SER A 466 19.75 5.00 22.53
C SER A 466 21.22 4.54 22.60
N HIS A 467 21.93 4.95 23.65
CA HIS A 467 23.29 4.49 23.90
C HIS A 467 23.31 3.02 24.34
N GLY A 468 24.19 2.21 23.76
CA GLY A 468 24.38 0.81 24.15
C GLY A 468 23.38 -0.21 23.57
N PHE A 469 22.61 0.16 22.54
CA PHE A 469 21.74 -0.78 21.84
C PHE A 469 22.54 -1.97 21.29
N ARG A 470 22.14 -3.20 21.66
CA ARG A 470 22.76 -4.43 21.17
C ARG A 470 22.12 -4.86 19.87
N SER A 471 22.94 -5.12 18.86
CA SER A 471 22.44 -5.61 17.58
C SER A 471 21.87 -7.02 17.72
N ARG A 472 20.73 -7.25 17.07
CA ARG A 472 20.02 -8.53 17.06
C ARG A 472 19.33 -8.76 15.73
N THR A 473 19.16 -10.02 15.38
CA THR A 473 18.66 -10.43 14.07
C THR A 473 17.24 -10.97 14.19
N TRP A 474 16.34 -10.38 13.41
CA TRP A 474 14.99 -10.86 13.20
C TRP A 474 14.93 -11.67 11.90
N TYR A 475 14.27 -12.83 11.93
CA TYR A 475 14.05 -13.69 10.76
C TYR A 475 12.59 -13.60 10.29
N PHE A 476 12.31 -13.96 9.03
CA PHE A 476 10.95 -13.91 8.45
C PHE A 476 10.35 -12.49 8.45
N TYR A 477 9.19 -12.31 7.80
CA TYR A 477 8.43 -11.05 7.76
C TYR A 477 9.28 -9.76 7.76
N THR A 478 10.13 -9.60 6.73
CA THR A 478 10.95 -8.38 6.58
C THR A 478 10.47 -7.56 5.38
N ASN A 479 10.16 -6.28 5.60
CA ASN A 479 9.73 -5.38 4.52
C ASN A 479 10.93 -4.97 3.63
N GLN A 480 10.71 -4.76 2.32
CA GLN A 480 11.72 -4.28 1.37
C GLN A 480 11.99 -2.78 1.34
N ASP A 481 11.06 -2.00 1.84
CA ASP A 481 11.11 -0.54 1.82
C ASP A 481 12.18 0.01 2.77
N ALA A 482 12.88 1.05 2.34
CA ALA A 482 13.92 1.72 3.13
C ALA A 482 13.34 2.51 4.31
N VAL A 483 12.06 2.85 4.22
CA VAL A 483 11.26 3.47 5.27
C VAL A 483 10.05 2.57 5.46
N TRP A 484 9.91 1.98 6.65
CA TRP A 484 8.81 1.07 6.95
C TRP A 484 8.13 1.47 8.26
N ALA A 485 6.88 1.93 8.14
CA ALA A 485 6.01 2.22 9.26
C ALA A 485 5.35 0.94 9.80
N ILE A 486 5.50 0.68 11.10
CA ILE A 486 4.77 -0.37 11.80
C ILE A 486 3.89 0.25 12.88
N PRO A 487 2.58 0.42 12.63
CA PRO A 487 1.65 0.82 13.67
C PRO A 487 1.43 -0.33 14.66
N HIS A 488 1.34 0.03 15.94
CA HIS A 488 1.12 -0.91 17.05
C HIS A 488 -0.30 -1.48 17.05
N GLY A 489 -0.45 -2.73 17.51
CA GLY A 489 -1.75 -3.40 17.71
C GLY A 489 -2.46 -3.78 16.41
N ARG A 490 -1.77 -3.73 15.26
CA ARG A 490 -2.37 -3.93 13.94
C ARG A 490 -2.43 -5.39 13.51
N HIS A 491 -1.48 -6.20 13.95
CA HIS A 491 -1.35 -7.59 13.51
C HIS A 491 -0.37 -8.35 14.39
N SER A 492 -0.70 -9.60 14.75
CA SER A 492 0.15 -10.44 15.61
C SER A 492 1.60 -10.57 15.08
N TRP A 493 1.79 -10.57 13.76
CA TRP A 493 3.13 -10.58 13.14
C TRP A 493 3.92 -9.29 13.34
N SER A 494 3.26 -8.14 13.17
CA SER A 494 3.91 -6.85 13.45
C SER A 494 4.14 -6.67 14.93
N ASP A 495 3.19 -7.07 15.77
CA ASP A 495 3.28 -6.92 17.22
C ASP A 495 4.40 -7.81 17.78
N ARG A 496 4.57 -9.05 17.29
CA ARG A 496 5.74 -9.89 17.61
C ARG A 496 7.07 -9.27 17.20
N LEU A 497 7.12 -8.58 16.06
CA LEU A 497 8.31 -7.83 15.66
C LEU A 497 8.52 -6.60 16.55
N LEU A 498 7.45 -5.91 16.95
CA LEU A 498 7.52 -4.78 17.87
C LEU A 498 7.97 -5.22 19.25
N ASP A 499 7.50 -6.35 19.79
CA ASP A 499 7.95 -6.91 21.06
C ASP A 499 9.43 -7.29 21.01
N PHE A 500 9.85 -7.95 19.93
CA PHE A 500 11.26 -8.21 19.70
C PHE A 500 12.06 -6.91 19.64
N ALA A 501 11.56 -5.88 18.94
CA ALA A 501 12.27 -4.63 18.72
C ALA A 501 12.27 -3.66 19.93
N LEU A 502 11.22 -3.64 20.74
CA LEU A 502 11.04 -2.67 21.82
C LEU A 502 11.34 -3.29 23.18
N ASN A 503 10.96 -4.55 23.37
CA ASN A 503 10.93 -5.21 24.67
C ASN A 503 12.03 -6.28 24.85
N ASP A 504 12.91 -6.46 23.85
CA ASP A 504 13.96 -7.50 23.86
C ASP A 504 13.40 -8.93 24.02
N ALA A 505 12.16 -9.14 23.56
CA ALA A 505 11.52 -10.45 23.55
C ALA A 505 12.23 -11.39 22.55
N GLU A 506 12.26 -12.68 22.85
CA GLU A 506 12.73 -13.68 21.90
C GLU A 506 11.77 -13.84 20.72
N GLN A 507 12.31 -14.09 19.53
CA GLN A 507 11.49 -14.39 18.38
C GLN A 507 10.96 -15.83 18.45
N ASP A 508 9.64 -15.98 18.36
CA ASP A 508 8.95 -17.28 18.25
C ASP A 508 9.16 -17.91 16.86
N LEU A 509 10.31 -18.56 16.68
CA LEU A 509 10.70 -19.14 15.40
C LEU A 509 9.78 -20.29 14.97
N ASP A 510 9.19 -21.03 15.90
CA ASP A 510 8.32 -22.16 15.60
C ASP A 510 7.01 -21.71 14.97
N PHE A 511 6.43 -20.64 15.50
CA PHE A 511 5.29 -19.97 14.89
C PHE A 511 5.61 -19.54 13.45
N TRP A 512 6.73 -18.85 13.24
CA TRP A 512 7.11 -18.32 11.92
C TRP A 512 7.42 -19.41 10.90
N ARG A 513 8.11 -20.47 11.32
CA ARG A 513 8.41 -21.63 10.46
C ARG A 513 7.14 -22.31 9.99
N ASN A 514 6.13 -22.41 10.84
CA ASN A 514 4.88 -23.12 10.57
C ASN A 514 3.74 -22.23 10.03
N ALA A 515 3.92 -20.91 9.99
CA ALA A 515 2.98 -20.00 9.35
C ALA A 515 2.83 -20.31 7.85
N HIS A 516 1.62 -20.09 7.31
CA HIS A 516 1.17 -20.56 5.99
C HIS A 516 2.21 -20.35 4.87
N TYR A 517 2.75 -19.13 4.76
CA TYR A 517 3.71 -18.77 3.71
C TYR A 517 5.08 -19.49 3.84
N TRP A 518 5.53 -19.82 5.05
CA TRP A 518 6.86 -20.40 5.31
C TRP A 518 6.84 -21.90 5.57
N ARG A 519 5.69 -22.47 5.93
CA ARG A 519 5.52 -23.86 6.34
C ARG A 519 6.14 -24.87 5.38
N GLU A 520 5.88 -24.76 4.08
CA GLU A 520 6.44 -25.70 3.09
C GLU A 520 7.96 -25.65 2.99
N ARG A 521 8.56 -24.49 3.32
CA ARG A 521 9.99 -24.25 3.21
C ARG A 521 10.74 -24.59 4.50
N PHE A 522 10.15 -24.22 5.64
CA PHE A 522 10.82 -24.17 6.95
C PHE A 522 10.04 -24.84 8.09
N GLY A 523 8.76 -25.14 7.86
CA GLY A 523 7.87 -25.73 8.86
C GLY A 523 8.16 -27.20 9.12
N ASP A 524 7.57 -27.72 10.18
CA ASP A 524 7.80 -29.08 10.63
C ASP A 524 7.22 -30.07 9.60
N THR A 525 7.94 -31.17 9.39
CA THR A 525 7.46 -32.23 8.50
C THR A 525 6.26 -32.90 9.18
N PRO A 526 5.13 -33.12 8.49
CA PRO A 526 4.04 -33.91 9.05
C PRO A 526 4.60 -35.27 9.49
N VAL A 527 4.46 -35.58 10.78
CA VAL A 527 4.71 -36.94 11.26
C VAL A 527 3.66 -37.82 10.57
N GLY A 528 4.14 -38.76 9.75
CA GLY A 528 3.29 -39.65 8.95
C GLY A 528 2.45 -40.60 9.78
#